data_AF-A0A535XRC5-F1
#
_entry.id   AF-A0A535XRC5-F1
#
_cell.length_a   1.000
_cell.length_b   1.000
_cell.length_c   1.000
_cell.angle_alpha   90.00
_cell.angle_beta   90.00
_cell.angle_gamma   90.00
#
_symmetry.space_group_name_H-M   'P 1'
#
loop_
_entity.id
_entity.type
_entity.pdbx_description
1 polymer ?
#
loop_
_entity_poly.entity_id
_entity_poly.type
_entity_poly.pdbx_seq_one_letter_code
_entity_poly.pdbx_strand_id
1 'polypeptide(L)'
;MPIDDVHTLHWGLWWHPSEPMAGFGKPVQQKLNDTGQLIGGVGPMKPHQTGRWFADWWPQACMQNDFLMNREVKKTKNFTGIPSVRLQDDSVITSMGKIMDRTREHLGTADAMVIRVRRRMLEAARALRERGVTPPGVKYPELYRVRSCQAILPRDRSWQDALDDWHSARTPEHPTGGFKPLRSAPEGGFGRSRRYGQD
;
A
#
# COMPACT_ATOMS: atom_id res chain seq x y z
N MET A 1 7.25 -9.59 6.87
CA MET A 1 8.02 -10.56 7.67
C MET A 1 7.35 -10.72 9.03
N PRO A 2 6.84 -11.91 9.37
CA PRO A 2 6.34 -12.16 10.73
C PRO A 2 7.52 -12.10 11.70
N ILE A 3 7.33 -11.41 12.82
CA ILE A 3 8.36 -11.31 13.87
C ILE A 3 7.91 -12.06 15.12
N ASP A 4 6.66 -11.85 15.52
CA ASP A 4 5.95 -12.60 16.54
C ASP A 4 4.45 -12.64 16.19
N ASP A 5 3.61 -13.12 17.11
CA ASP A 5 2.17 -13.29 16.89
C ASP A 5 1.42 -11.98 16.56
N VAL A 6 1.94 -10.84 17.02
CA VAL A 6 1.25 -9.54 16.94
C VAL A 6 2.08 -8.45 16.28
N HIS A 7 3.29 -8.76 15.82
CA HIS A 7 4.15 -7.84 15.10
C HIS A 7 4.65 -8.42 13.78
N THR A 8 4.52 -7.60 12.75
CA THR A 8 5.08 -7.87 11.43
C THR A 8 5.94 -6.69 10.98
N LEU A 9 7.11 -6.97 10.41
CA LEU A 9 7.90 -5.96 9.72
C LEU A 9 7.49 -5.94 8.25
N HIS A 10 7.07 -4.76 7.76
CA HIS A 10 6.85 -4.52 6.34
C HIS A 10 8.10 -3.86 5.74
N TRP A 11 8.68 -4.51 4.72
CA TRP A 11 9.83 -4.00 3.98
C TRP A 11 9.43 -3.88 2.51
N GLY A 12 9.75 -2.75 1.90
CA GLY A 12 9.47 -2.48 0.50
C GLY A 12 10.70 -1.91 -0.18
N LEU A 13 11.05 -2.50 -1.34
CA LEU A 13 12.10 -1.99 -2.21
C LEU A 13 11.43 -1.26 -3.38
N TRP A 14 11.92 -0.06 -3.68
CA TRP A 14 11.52 0.71 -4.85
C TRP A 14 12.75 0.91 -5.70
N TRP A 15 12.68 0.51 -6.97
CA TRP A 15 13.74 0.73 -7.92
C TRP A 15 13.14 0.96 -9.30
N HIS A 16 13.89 1.65 -10.15
CA HIS A 16 13.54 1.81 -11.55
C HIS A 16 14.26 0.72 -12.37
N PRO A 17 13.61 0.08 -13.35
CA PRO A 17 14.23 -0.99 -14.13
C PRO A 17 15.36 -0.52 -15.05
N SER A 18 15.40 0.77 -15.40
CA SER A 18 16.38 1.33 -16.35
C SER A 18 17.19 2.51 -15.80
N GLU A 19 16.98 2.92 -14.55
CA GLU A 19 17.77 4.00 -13.93
C GLU A 19 18.63 3.43 -12.80
N PRO A 20 19.79 4.06 -12.50
CA PRO A 20 20.61 3.66 -11.37
C PRO A 20 19.81 3.75 -10.07
N MET A 21 20.02 2.80 -9.16
CA MET A 21 19.45 2.93 -7.82
C MET A 21 20.07 4.15 -7.13
N ALA A 22 19.25 5.15 -6.83
CA ALA A 22 19.61 6.15 -5.83
C ALA A 22 19.84 5.43 -4.49
N GLY A 23 20.83 5.89 -3.72
CA GLY A 23 21.35 5.17 -2.54
C GLY A 23 20.31 4.69 -1.53
N PHE A 24 20.71 3.73 -0.70
CA PHE A 24 19.84 3.13 0.32
C PHE A 24 19.56 4.11 1.45
N GLY A 25 18.28 4.31 1.81
CA GLY A 25 17.87 5.23 2.87
C GLY A 25 16.56 4.83 3.51
N LYS A 26 16.28 5.39 4.70
CA LYS A 26 14.95 5.27 5.31
C LYS A 26 13.90 5.85 4.34
N PRO A 27 12.67 5.30 4.29
CA PRO A 27 11.60 5.85 3.47
C PRO A 27 11.46 7.35 3.70
N VAL A 28 11.07 8.09 2.65
CA VAL A 28 10.87 9.55 2.73
C VAL A 28 10.05 9.87 3.97
N GLN A 29 10.64 10.60 4.91
CA GLN A 29 9.91 11.01 6.10
C GLN A 29 8.83 12.00 5.69
N GLN A 30 7.59 11.63 5.97
CA GLN A 30 6.45 12.50 5.76
C GLN A 30 6.65 13.80 6.54
N LYS A 31 6.65 14.94 5.85
CA LYS A 31 6.36 16.21 6.50
C LYS A 31 4.87 16.18 6.84
N LEU A 32 4.54 16.32 8.13
CA LEU A 32 3.16 16.27 8.65
C LEU A 32 2.17 17.19 7.93
N ASN A 33 2.67 18.20 7.20
CA ASN A 33 1.88 19.20 6.50
C ASN A 33 1.52 18.82 5.04
N ASP A 34 2.10 17.76 4.48
CA ASP A 34 1.82 17.27 3.12
C ASP A 34 0.62 16.32 3.15
N THR A 35 -0.57 16.93 3.21
CA THR A 35 -1.84 16.24 3.45
C THR A 35 -2.33 15.47 2.22
N GLY A 36 -2.69 14.20 2.41
CA GLY A 36 -3.33 13.37 1.38
C GLY A 36 -2.37 12.86 0.30
N GLN A 37 -1.06 13.02 0.48
CA GLN A 37 -0.09 12.49 -0.46
C GLN A 37 0.13 10.98 -0.28
N LEU A 38 0.36 10.30 -1.40
CA LEU A 38 0.92 8.96 -1.44
C LEU A 38 2.42 9.06 -1.18
N ILE A 39 2.82 9.05 0.09
CA ILE A 39 4.23 9.08 0.48
C ILE A 39 4.72 7.66 0.69
N GLY A 40 5.95 7.39 0.25
CA GLY A 40 6.65 6.15 0.56
C GLY A 40 7.04 6.11 2.04
N GLY A 41 6.21 5.50 2.88
CA GLY A 41 6.54 5.26 4.30
C GLY A 41 5.34 5.42 5.24
N VAL A 42 5.61 5.19 6.53
CA VAL A 42 4.65 5.30 7.66
C VAL A 42 4.86 6.60 8.47
N GLY A 43 5.53 7.60 7.86
CA GLY A 43 5.83 8.86 8.50
C GLY A 43 7.11 8.83 9.36
N PRO A 44 7.27 9.77 10.31
CA PRO A 44 8.47 9.85 11.13
C PRO A 44 8.64 8.59 11.98
N MET A 45 9.90 8.20 12.18
CA MET A 45 10.26 7.06 13.02
C MET A 45 10.53 7.54 14.45
N LYS A 46 10.22 6.69 15.43
CA LYS A 46 10.63 6.91 16.81
C LYS A 46 12.17 6.95 16.90
N PRO A 47 12.72 7.64 17.91
CA PRO A 47 14.13 7.48 18.28
C PRO A 47 14.48 6.01 18.52
N HIS A 48 15.77 5.68 18.52
CA HIS A 48 16.24 4.32 18.77
C HIS A 48 15.57 3.68 19.99
N GLN A 49 14.97 2.50 19.81
CA GLN A 49 14.24 1.77 20.85
C GLN A 49 15.11 0.64 21.44
N THR A 50 15.91 0.94 22.47
CA THR A 50 16.79 -0.06 23.11
C THR A 50 16.02 -1.29 23.59
N GLY A 51 16.56 -2.48 23.36
CA GLY A 51 15.93 -3.75 23.78
C GLY A 51 14.77 -4.21 22.89
N ARG A 52 14.53 -3.53 21.76
CA ARG A 52 13.49 -3.85 20.79
C ARG A 52 14.11 -4.31 19.46
N TRP A 53 13.53 -5.33 18.84
CA TRP A 53 13.84 -5.74 17.46
C TRP A 53 13.69 -4.62 16.42
N PHE A 54 14.67 -4.48 15.53
CA PHE A 54 14.66 -3.37 14.56
C PHE A 54 14.42 -2.01 15.25
N ALA A 55 15.22 -1.71 16.28
CA ALA A 55 15.05 -0.57 17.19
C ALA A 55 14.80 0.79 16.50
N ASP A 56 15.31 0.97 15.28
CA ASP A 56 15.21 2.21 14.50
C ASP A 56 14.05 2.24 13.48
N TRP A 57 13.21 1.18 13.47
CA TRP A 57 12.17 0.92 12.47
C TRP A 57 10.76 0.92 13.05
N TRP A 58 10.54 1.69 14.12
CA TRP A 58 9.23 1.89 14.74
C TRP A 58 8.61 3.21 14.31
N PRO A 59 7.39 3.23 13.72
CA PRO A 59 6.73 4.48 13.38
C PRO A 59 6.33 5.26 14.63
N GLN A 60 6.38 6.59 14.54
CA GLN A 60 5.85 7.47 15.58
C GLN A 60 4.31 7.46 15.59
N ALA A 61 3.68 7.35 14.42
CA ALA A 61 2.22 7.21 14.30
C ALA A 61 1.77 5.86 14.85
N CYS A 62 0.76 5.88 15.74
CA CYS A 62 0.20 4.68 16.36
C CYS A 62 -1.21 4.95 16.90
N MET A 63 -1.90 3.91 17.39
CA MET A 63 -3.23 4.05 18.00
C MET A 63 -3.24 5.05 19.16
N GLN A 64 -2.20 5.08 19.99
CA GLN A 64 -2.14 5.94 21.18
C GLN A 64 -2.09 7.44 20.86
N ASN A 65 -1.75 7.81 19.62
CA ASN A 65 -1.73 9.20 19.18
C ASN A 65 -2.59 9.44 17.94
N ASP A 66 -3.62 8.62 17.76
CA ASP A 66 -4.59 8.72 16.66
C ASP A 66 -3.92 8.83 15.28
N PHE A 67 -2.81 8.12 15.08
CA PHE A 67 -2.02 8.15 13.85
C PHE A 67 -1.64 9.59 13.42
N LEU A 68 -1.35 10.44 14.40
CA LEU A 68 -0.98 11.86 14.22
C LEU A 68 -2.10 12.71 13.59
N MET A 69 -3.37 12.35 13.85
CA MET A 69 -4.52 13.09 13.35
C MET A 69 -4.50 14.57 13.79
N ASN A 70 -4.65 15.47 12.82
CA ASN A 70 -4.79 16.91 13.06
C ASN A 70 -6.24 17.37 12.79
N ARG A 71 -6.89 17.93 13.83
CA ARG A 71 -8.29 18.39 13.78
C ARG A 71 -8.51 19.57 12.85
N GLU A 72 -7.57 20.49 12.76
CA GLU A 72 -7.70 21.65 11.87
C GLU A 72 -7.56 21.22 10.41
N VAL A 73 -6.65 20.29 10.12
CA VAL A 73 -6.53 19.65 8.80
C VAL A 73 -7.81 18.88 8.45
N LYS A 74 -8.41 18.17 9.41
CA LYS A 74 -9.68 17.45 9.23
C LYS A 74 -10.82 18.38 8.80
N LYS A 75 -10.84 19.62 9.31
CA LYS A 75 -11.85 20.63 8.98
C LYS A 75 -11.58 21.29 7.62
N THR A 76 -10.31 21.48 7.27
CA THR A 76 -9.93 22.45 6.21
C THR A 76 -9.33 21.82 4.96
N LYS A 77 -8.70 20.63 5.04
CA LYS A 77 -7.87 20.08 3.94
C LYS A 77 -8.23 18.65 3.54
N ASN A 78 -8.42 17.73 4.50
CA ASN A 78 -8.81 16.35 4.20
C ASN A 78 -9.84 15.83 5.20
N PHE A 79 -10.54 14.73 4.90
CA PHE A 79 -11.66 14.27 5.72
C PHE A 79 -11.26 13.55 7.01
N THR A 80 -10.03 13.02 7.08
CA THR A 80 -9.58 12.17 8.18
C THR A 80 -8.74 12.93 9.20
N GLY A 81 -8.07 14.00 8.81
CA GLY A 81 -7.03 14.66 9.59
C GLY A 81 -5.71 13.88 9.66
N ILE A 82 -5.67 12.65 9.13
CA ILE A 82 -4.50 11.78 9.12
C ILE A 82 -3.64 12.15 7.90
N PRO A 83 -2.31 12.27 8.04
CA PRO A 83 -1.53 13.03 7.07
C PRO A 83 -1.27 12.27 5.77
N SER A 84 -1.05 10.94 5.78
CA SER A 84 -0.83 10.14 4.55
C SER A 84 -1.91 9.10 4.32
N VAL A 85 -2.02 8.63 3.08
CA VAL A 85 -2.90 7.52 2.70
C VAL A 85 -2.48 6.22 3.41
N ARG A 86 -1.18 5.92 3.46
CA ARG A 86 -0.63 4.75 4.18
C ARG A 86 -1.07 4.73 5.64
N LEU A 87 -1.01 5.88 6.33
CA LEU A 87 -1.43 5.98 7.73
C LEU A 87 -2.95 5.93 7.89
N GLN A 88 -3.72 6.40 6.90
CA GLN A 88 -5.18 6.21 6.89
C GLN A 88 -5.53 4.73 6.82
N ASP A 89 -4.93 3.99 5.89
CA ASP A 89 -5.12 2.53 5.77
C ASP A 89 -4.69 1.81 7.04
N ASP A 90 -3.50 2.14 7.58
CA ASP A 90 -2.99 1.56 8.82
C ASP A 90 -3.89 1.84 10.02
N SER A 91 -4.47 3.05 10.12
CA SER A 91 -5.39 3.39 11.20
C SER A 91 -6.63 2.50 11.19
N VAL A 92 -7.18 2.21 10.01
CA VAL A 92 -8.35 1.34 9.85
C VAL A 92 -7.96 -0.11 10.11
N ILE A 93 -6.85 -0.58 9.53
CA ILE A 93 -6.40 -1.97 9.69
C ILE A 93 -6.11 -2.28 11.16
N THR A 94 -5.35 -1.42 11.83
CA THR A 94 -4.95 -1.60 13.22
C THR A 94 -6.14 -1.47 14.18
N SER A 95 -7.18 -0.71 13.80
CA SER A 95 -8.42 -0.60 14.61
C SER A 95 -9.20 -1.92 14.76
N MET A 96 -8.97 -2.90 13.88
CA MET A 96 -9.58 -4.23 13.98
C MET A 96 -8.98 -5.07 15.13
N GLY A 97 -7.96 -4.55 15.82
CA GLY A 97 -7.23 -5.24 16.88
C GLY A 97 -6.02 -6.02 16.35
N LYS A 98 -5.19 -6.50 17.29
CA LYS A 98 -3.92 -7.19 16.98
C LYS A 98 -4.15 -8.44 16.12
N ILE A 99 -5.16 -9.23 16.45
CA ILE A 99 -5.58 -10.43 15.71
C ILE A 99 -7.11 -10.39 15.61
N MET A 100 -7.61 -10.10 14.42
CA MET A 100 -9.06 -10.09 14.15
C MET A 100 -9.64 -11.51 14.13
N ASP A 101 -10.71 -11.75 14.90
CA ASP A 101 -11.49 -12.98 14.86
C ASP A 101 -12.35 -13.04 13.58
N ARG A 102 -11.94 -13.91 12.65
CA ARG A 102 -12.58 -14.05 11.33
C ARG A 102 -13.75 -15.02 11.32
N THR A 103 -14.05 -15.69 12.44
CA THR A 103 -15.22 -16.59 12.53
C THR A 103 -16.55 -15.81 12.49
N ARG A 104 -16.49 -14.51 12.80
CA ARG A 104 -17.63 -13.59 12.86
C ARG A 104 -17.70 -12.63 11.67
N GLU A 105 -16.78 -12.73 10.72
CA GLU A 105 -16.68 -11.85 9.56
C GLU A 105 -17.71 -12.26 8.50
N HIS A 106 -18.56 -11.32 8.08
CA HIS A 106 -19.60 -11.54 7.08
C HIS A 106 -19.18 -10.87 5.76
N LEU A 107 -18.56 -11.65 4.87
CA LEU A 107 -18.06 -11.16 3.57
C LEU A 107 -19.19 -11.12 2.53
N GLY A 108 -19.23 -10.02 1.77
CA GLY A 108 -20.19 -9.79 0.69
C GLY A 108 -19.66 -10.20 -0.68
N THR A 109 -20.46 -9.97 -1.72
CA THR A 109 -20.08 -10.26 -3.11
C THR A 109 -18.90 -9.42 -3.60
N ALA A 110 -18.74 -8.20 -3.09
CA ALA A 110 -17.61 -7.32 -3.38
C ALA A 110 -16.28 -7.87 -2.85
N ASP A 111 -16.30 -8.78 -1.87
CA ASP A 111 -15.11 -9.35 -1.23
C ASP A 111 -14.58 -10.60 -1.95
N ALA A 112 -15.02 -10.85 -3.18
CA ALA A 112 -14.67 -12.06 -3.94
C ALA A 112 -13.14 -12.30 -3.99
N MET A 113 -12.34 -11.24 -4.13
CA MET A 113 -10.88 -11.36 -4.13
C MET A 113 -10.31 -11.73 -2.77
N VAL A 114 -10.82 -11.13 -1.68
CA VAL A 114 -10.43 -11.49 -0.31
C VAL A 114 -10.72 -12.96 -0.03
N ILE A 115 -11.92 -13.42 -0.42
CA ILE A 115 -12.34 -14.82 -0.28
C ILE A 115 -11.38 -15.74 -1.05
N ARG A 116 -11.12 -15.46 -2.33
CA ARG A 116 -10.26 -16.30 -3.19
C ARG A 116 -8.83 -16.40 -2.68
N VAL A 117 -8.23 -15.28 -2.28
CA VAL A 117 -6.86 -15.24 -1.76
C VAL A 117 -6.77 -16.05 -0.47
N ARG A 118 -7.70 -15.85 0.46
CA ARG A 118 -7.70 -16.58 1.75
C ARG A 118 -7.88 -18.09 1.56
N ARG A 119 -8.77 -18.52 0.65
CA ARG A 119 -8.94 -19.95 0.31
C ARG A 119 -7.64 -20.55 -0.22
N ARG A 120 -6.98 -19.89 -1.16
CA ARG A 120 -5.69 -20.35 -1.71
C ARG A 120 -4.61 -20.46 -0.64
N MET A 121 -4.51 -19.50 0.28
CA MET A 121 -3.55 -19.54 1.38
C MET A 121 -3.82 -20.70 2.34
N LEU A 122 -5.09 -20.93 2.72
CA LEU A 122 -5.48 -22.03 3.61
C LEU A 122 -5.24 -23.40 2.94
N GLU A 123 -5.56 -23.53 1.66
CA GLU A 123 -5.30 -24.74 0.88
C GLU A 123 -3.80 -25.05 0.80
N ALA A 124 -2.97 -24.03 0.54
CA ALA A 124 -1.51 -24.19 0.52
C ALA A 124 -0.96 -24.61 1.90
N ALA A 125 -1.44 -23.99 2.98
CA ALA A 125 -1.03 -24.34 4.34
C ALA A 125 -1.41 -25.77 4.72
N ARG A 126 -2.64 -26.20 4.38
CA ARG A 126 -3.10 -27.58 4.60
C ARG A 126 -2.30 -28.58 3.76
N ALA A 127 -2.10 -28.29 2.47
CA ALA A 127 -1.34 -29.16 1.58
C ALA A 127 0.11 -29.34 2.04
N LEU A 128 0.75 -28.29 2.54
CA LEU A 128 2.07 -28.37 3.14
C LEU A 128 2.06 -29.25 4.40
N ARG A 129 1.14 -29.00 5.33
CA ARG A 129 1.05 -29.72 6.61
C ARG A 129 0.73 -31.20 6.44
N GLU A 130 -0.25 -31.52 5.60
CA GLU A 130 -0.83 -32.86 5.50
C GLU A 130 -0.12 -33.75 4.47
N ARG A 131 0.44 -33.14 3.41
CA ARG A 131 1.02 -33.87 2.27
C ARG A 131 2.45 -33.46 1.94
N GLY A 132 3.06 -32.54 2.69
CA GLY A 132 4.41 -32.04 2.41
C GLY A 132 4.53 -31.24 1.11
N VAL A 133 3.43 -30.80 0.52
CA VAL A 133 3.45 -30.09 -0.77
C VAL A 133 3.96 -28.67 -0.56
N THR A 134 5.14 -28.37 -1.08
CA THR A 134 5.73 -27.04 -1.04
C THR A 134 4.86 -26.04 -1.81
N PRO A 135 4.47 -24.89 -1.22
CA PRO A 135 3.76 -23.85 -1.95
C PRO A 135 4.55 -23.36 -3.18
N PRO A 136 3.87 -23.08 -4.31
CA PRO A 136 4.54 -22.74 -5.57
C PRO A 136 5.42 -21.48 -5.45
N GLY A 137 5.00 -20.51 -4.63
CA GLY A 137 5.78 -19.30 -4.36
C GLY A 137 7.16 -19.52 -3.71
N VAL A 138 7.50 -20.73 -3.28
CA VAL A 138 8.86 -21.05 -2.80
C VAL A 138 9.80 -21.39 -3.95
N LYS A 139 9.29 -22.06 -5.00
CA LYS A 139 10.12 -22.61 -6.09
C LYS A 139 10.10 -21.77 -7.36
N TYR A 140 9.04 -21.00 -7.55
CA TYR A 140 8.73 -20.32 -8.81
C TYR A 140 8.79 -18.79 -8.63
N PRO A 141 10.00 -18.19 -8.61
CA PRO A 141 10.16 -16.75 -8.41
C PRO A 141 9.47 -15.90 -9.48
N GLU A 142 9.27 -16.44 -10.69
CA GLU A 142 8.53 -15.81 -11.78
C GLU A 142 7.07 -15.48 -11.42
N LEU A 143 6.48 -16.17 -10.44
CA LEU A 143 5.14 -15.85 -9.94
C LEU A 143 5.08 -14.48 -9.24
N TYR A 144 6.21 -13.97 -8.77
CA TYR A 144 6.31 -12.62 -8.19
C TYR A 144 6.65 -11.55 -9.21
N ARG A 145 6.84 -11.93 -10.48
CA ARG A 145 7.18 -11.01 -11.56
C ARG A 145 5.93 -10.30 -12.07
N VAL A 146 5.30 -9.54 -11.19
CA VAL A 146 4.05 -8.81 -11.42
C VAL A 146 4.25 -7.33 -11.09
N ARG A 147 3.90 -6.44 -12.02
CA ARG A 147 3.97 -4.98 -11.87
C ARG A 147 2.57 -4.36 -11.91
N SER A 148 2.35 -3.33 -11.10
CA SER A 148 1.15 -2.51 -11.23
C SER A 148 1.17 -1.76 -12.56
N CYS A 149 -0.01 -1.52 -13.13
CA CYS A 149 -0.16 -0.78 -14.37
C CYS A 149 -1.35 0.17 -14.26
N GLN A 150 -1.24 1.34 -14.89
CA GLN A 150 -2.35 2.24 -15.11
C GLN A 150 -2.30 2.71 -16.56
N ALA A 151 -3.37 2.49 -17.30
CA ALA A 151 -3.47 2.89 -18.70
C ALA A 151 -4.90 3.35 -19.02
N ILE A 152 -5.02 4.27 -19.97
CA ILE A 152 -6.29 4.60 -20.63
C ILE A 152 -6.28 3.85 -21.96
N LEU A 153 -7.26 2.97 -22.17
CA LEU A 153 -7.37 2.12 -23.35
C LEU A 153 -8.70 2.39 -24.07
N PRO A 154 -8.75 2.20 -25.40
CA PRO A 154 -10.01 2.13 -26.13
C PRO A 154 -10.94 1.05 -25.54
N ARG A 155 -12.26 1.28 -25.61
CA ARG A 155 -13.27 0.42 -24.97
C ARG A 155 -13.24 -1.03 -25.46
N ASP A 156 -12.92 -1.21 -26.73
CA ASP A 156 -12.86 -2.49 -27.45
C ASP A 156 -11.52 -3.22 -27.26
N ARG A 157 -10.56 -2.62 -26.56
CA ARG A 157 -9.25 -3.23 -26.34
C ARG A 157 -9.21 -4.01 -25.03
N SER A 158 -8.88 -5.29 -25.12
CA SER A 158 -8.57 -6.15 -23.98
C SER A 158 -7.42 -5.55 -23.16
N TRP A 159 -7.66 -5.25 -21.88
CA TRP A 159 -6.63 -4.69 -21.01
C TRP A 159 -5.58 -5.73 -20.65
N GLN A 160 -5.96 -7.01 -20.57
CA GLN A 160 -5.04 -8.11 -20.28
C GLN A 160 -3.99 -8.16 -21.39
N ASP A 161 -4.42 -8.26 -22.64
CA ASP A 161 -3.51 -8.40 -23.78
C ASP A 161 -2.68 -7.14 -23.99
N ALA A 162 -3.29 -5.95 -23.81
CA ALA A 162 -2.59 -4.68 -23.99
C ALA A 162 -1.51 -4.41 -22.94
N LEU A 163 -1.67 -4.95 -21.72
CA LEU A 163 -0.81 -4.65 -20.58
C LEU A 163 0.05 -5.84 -20.13
N ASP A 164 -0.11 -7.03 -20.70
CA ASP A 164 0.52 -8.26 -20.21
C ASP A 164 2.05 -8.16 -20.16
N ASP A 165 2.71 -7.65 -21.22
CA ASP A 165 4.17 -7.53 -21.22
C ASP A 165 4.68 -6.61 -20.10
N TRP A 166 3.98 -5.51 -19.82
CA TRP A 166 4.32 -4.63 -18.71
C TRP A 166 4.01 -5.28 -17.35
N HIS A 167 2.79 -5.82 -17.22
CA HIS A 167 2.29 -6.44 -16.01
C HIS A 167 3.17 -7.62 -15.59
N SER A 168 3.62 -8.42 -16.55
CA SER A 168 4.52 -9.57 -16.36
C SER A 168 6.00 -9.19 -16.35
N ALA A 169 6.32 -7.89 -16.30
CA ALA A 169 7.68 -7.35 -16.26
C ALA A 169 8.59 -7.75 -17.43
N ARG A 170 8.03 -8.12 -18.59
CA ARG A 170 8.76 -8.56 -19.79
C ARG A 170 9.30 -7.39 -20.62
N THR A 171 8.70 -6.21 -20.47
CA THR A 171 9.18 -4.97 -21.08
C THR A 171 9.43 -3.88 -20.02
N PRO A 172 10.45 -3.02 -20.16
CA PRO A 172 10.58 -1.78 -19.40
C PRO A 172 9.73 -0.64 -20.00
N GLU A 173 9.17 -0.80 -21.19
CA GLU A 173 8.41 0.23 -21.90
C GLU A 173 6.93 0.19 -21.49
N HIS A 174 6.42 1.32 -21.00
CA HIS A 174 5.00 1.40 -20.65
C HIS A 174 4.15 1.43 -21.92
N PRO A 175 3.09 0.61 -22.04
CA PRO A 175 2.31 0.42 -23.28
C PRO A 175 1.59 1.68 -23.78
N THR A 176 1.51 2.72 -22.94
CA THR A 176 0.91 4.03 -23.26
C THR A 176 1.87 5.21 -23.04
N GLY A 177 3.18 4.95 -22.92
CA GLY A 177 4.18 5.98 -22.57
C GLY A 177 4.15 6.44 -21.12
N GLY A 178 3.43 5.70 -20.26
CA GLY A 178 3.27 5.96 -18.83
C GLY A 178 2.20 7.00 -18.53
N PHE A 179 1.70 7.02 -17.30
CA PHE A 179 1.01 8.20 -16.81
C PHE A 179 2.07 9.30 -16.64
N LYS A 180 2.10 10.26 -17.57
CA LYS A 180 2.79 11.53 -17.35
C LYS A 180 1.84 12.37 -16.51
N PRO A 181 2.05 12.51 -15.18
CA PRO A 181 1.28 13.49 -14.43
C PRO A 181 1.45 14.82 -15.16
N LEU A 182 0.35 15.48 -15.53
CA LEU A 182 0.39 16.91 -15.75
C LEU A 182 1.06 17.47 -14.50
N ARG A 183 2.31 17.92 -14.60
CA ARG A 183 2.96 18.73 -13.56
C ARG A 183 2.23 20.06 -13.53
N SER A 184 1.03 20.08 -12.99
CA SER A 184 0.49 21.22 -12.31
C SER A 184 0.50 20.83 -10.84
N ALA A 185 1.64 21.01 -10.18
CA ALA A 185 1.56 21.41 -8.79
C ALA A 185 0.89 22.79 -8.85
N PRO A 186 -0.36 22.95 -8.39
CA PRO A 186 -0.84 24.30 -8.17
C PRO A 186 0.02 24.82 -7.00
N GLU A 187 0.64 25.98 -7.17
CA GLU A 187 1.03 26.75 -6.00
C GLU A 187 -0.26 27.02 -5.21
N GLY A 188 -0.39 26.38 -4.05
CA GLY A 188 -1.61 26.41 -3.24
C GLY A 188 -2.39 25.10 -3.32
N GLY A 189 -2.53 24.46 -2.16
CA GLY A 189 -3.03 23.08 -2.02
C GLY A 189 -4.43 22.82 -2.57
N PHE A 190 -4.79 21.53 -2.58
CA PHE A 190 -6.08 21.00 -3.03
C PHE A 190 -7.27 21.66 -2.33
N GLY A 191 -7.76 22.76 -2.90
CA GLY A 191 -9.10 23.29 -2.67
C GLY A 191 -10.05 22.69 -3.69
N ARG A 192 -10.95 21.80 -3.24
CA ARG A 192 -12.14 21.45 -4.05
C ARG A 192 -12.99 22.72 -4.18
N SER A 193 -13.04 23.34 -5.35
CA SER A 193 -14.10 24.30 -5.66
C SER A 193 -15.40 23.52 -5.85
N ARG A 194 -16.26 23.52 -4.82
CA ARG A 194 -17.67 23.16 -5.00
C ARG A 194 -18.30 24.24 -5.88
N ARG A 195 -18.64 23.91 -7.13
CA ARG A 195 -19.65 24.68 -7.87
C ARG A 195 -21.00 24.27 -7.32
N TYR A 196 -21.53 25.03 -6.36
CA TYR A 196 -22.98 25.12 -6.23
C TYR A 196 -23.41 26.16 -7.27
N GLY A 197 -24.16 25.72 -8.28
CA GLY A 197 -24.92 26.64 -9.12
C GLY A 197 -25.91 27.37 -8.22
N GLN A 198 -25.92 28.69 -8.32
CA GLN A 198 -27.08 29.49 -7.95
C GLN A 198 -28.05 29.36 -9.13
N ASP A 199 -29.18 28.69 -8.89
CA ASP A 199 -30.47 29.01 -9.47
C ASP A 199 -31.48 28.93 -8.32
#